data_AF-A0A850HFG9-F1
#
_entry.id   AF-A0A850HFG9-F1
#
_cell.length_a   1.000
_cell.length_b   1.000
_cell.length_c   1.000
_cell.angle_alpha   90.00
_cell.angle_beta   90.00
_cell.angle_gamma   90.00
#
_symmetry.space_group_name_H-M   'P 1'
#
loop_
_entity.id
_entity.type
_entity.pdbx_description
1 polymer ?
#
loop_
_entity_poly.entity_id
_entity_poly.type
_entity_poly.pdbx_seq_one_letter_code
_entity_poly.pdbx_strand_id
1 'polypeptide(L)'
;MQSKQSFNRLITQSWIAFVAMAAMVVLSLFDPLHDPVRQHMSESIMASPWLALAVKILPSITGISIMVFGLGCFALKRGWTWAGLAGLLFGAAMLANGIFPTGDPRHGLYGLAIFSVLLPAFFAAEFDCSQRLKQLSLAVAFINLLYMWILFTGLDPEAFRGLTQRIASLIMFGWFALLSRA
;
A
#
# COMPACT_ATOMS: atom_id res chain seq x y z
N MET A 1 20.84 2.09 -26.59
CA MET A 1 20.54 2.49 -25.19
C MET A 1 19.19 3.17 -25.19
N GLN A 2 18.14 2.53 -24.66
CA GLN A 2 16.86 3.19 -24.46
C GLN A 2 17.01 4.21 -23.32
N SER A 3 16.56 5.44 -23.59
CA SER A 3 16.57 6.55 -22.65
C SER A 3 15.66 6.23 -21.46
N LYS A 4 16.20 6.16 -20.24
CA LYS A 4 15.39 5.96 -19.03
C LYS A 4 14.28 7.02 -18.97
N GLN A 5 13.07 6.58 -18.67
CA GLN A 5 11.93 7.47 -18.55
C GLN A 5 12.04 8.30 -17.26
N SER A 6 11.98 9.63 -17.37
CA SER A 6 11.96 10.50 -16.19
C SER A 6 10.57 10.49 -15.56
N PHE A 7 10.48 10.17 -14.28
CA PHE A 7 9.22 10.22 -13.55
C PHE A 7 8.78 11.67 -13.28
N ASN A 8 7.48 11.91 -13.41
CA ASN A 8 6.87 13.22 -13.15
C ASN A 8 6.56 13.38 -11.65
N ARG A 9 6.16 14.59 -11.24
CA ARG A 9 5.85 14.90 -9.83
C ARG A 9 4.71 14.06 -9.24
N LEU A 10 3.78 13.59 -10.08
CA LEU A 10 2.64 12.76 -9.67
C LEU A 10 3.10 11.37 -9.22
N ILE A 11 4.13 10.84 -9.87
CA ILE A 11 4.76 9.58 -9.49
C ILE A 11 5.70 9.79 -8.29
N THR A 12 6.54 10.82 -8.31
CA THR A 12 7.53 11.01 -7.24
C THR A 12 6.89 11.31 -5.89
N GLN A 13 5.72 11.95 -5.80
CA GLN A 13 5.05 12.20 -4.52
C GLN A 13 4.60 10.92 -3.79
N SER A 14 4.64 9.76 -4.44
CA SER A 14 4.20 8.50 -3.85
C SER A 14 4.96 8.07 -2.59
N TRP A 15 6.12 8.67 -2.29
CA TRP A 15 6.78 8.50 -0.99
C TRP A 15 5.89 8.90 0.20
N ILE A 16 4.89 9.77 -0.01
CA ILE A 16 3.90 10.14 1.00
C ILE A 16 3.10 8.91 1.46
N ALA A 17 2.71 8.03 0.53
CA ALA A 17 2.04 6.78 0.84
C ALA A 17 2.88 5.90 1.80
N PHE A 18 4.19 5.81 1.55
CA PHE A 18 5.10 5.12 2.45
C PHE A 18 5.17 5.77 3.83
N VAL A 19 5.39 7.08 3.89
CA VAL A 19 5.55 7.79 5.17
C VAL A 19 4.28 7.71 6.01
N ALA A 20 3.10 7.85 5.41
CA ALA A 20 1.84 7.71 6.12
C ALA A 20 1.65 6.29 6.71
N MET A 21 2.01 5.24 5.96
CA MET A 21 1.93 3.87 6.47
C MET A 21 3.01 3.50 7.48
N ALA A 22 4.24 3.96 7.28
CA ALA A 22 5.28 3.82 8.28
C ALA A 22 4.89 4.54 9.58
N ALA A 23 4.30 5.74 9.50
CA ALA A 23 3.79 6.46 10.65
C ALA A 23 2.68 5.65 11.36
N MET A 24 1.75 5.04 10.63
CA MET A 24 0.70 4.21 11.22
C MET A 24 1.28 2.99 11.96
N VAL A 25 2.26 2.31 11.35
CA VAL A 25 2.96 1.18 11.97
C VAL A 25 3.62 1.65 13.27
N VAL A 26 4.40 2.74 13.23
CA VAL A 26 5.11 3.28 14.38
C VAL A 26 4.15 3.71 15.49
N LEU A 27 3.12 4.47 15.16
CA LEU A 27 2.11 4.92 16.13
C LEU A 27 1.44 3.76 16.83
N SER A 28 1.10 2.68 16.11
CA SER A 28 0.48 1.49 16.72
C SER A 28 1.36 0.75 17.73
N LEU A 29 2.67 1.04 17.78
CA LEU A 29 3.59 0.44 18.77
C LEU A 29 3.50 1.12 20.15
N PHE A 30 2.91 2.32 20.23
CA PHE A 30 2.92 3.14 21.44
C PHE A 30 1.56 3.22 22.15
N ASP A 31 0.52 2.59 21.61
CA ASP A 31 -0.79 2.56 22.27
C ASP A 31 -0.86 1.38 23.26
N PRO A 32 -1.06 1.63 24.56
CA PRO A 32 -1.10 0.58 25.57
C PRO A 32 -2.34 -0.32 25.46
N LEU A 33 -3.37 0.09 24.70
CA LEU A 33 -4.60 -0.66 24.46
C LEU A 33 -4.54 -1.48 23.16
N HIS A 34 -3.44 -1.41 22.42
CA HIS A 34 -3.23 -2.13 21.16
C HIS A 34 -2.01 -3.04 21.26
N ASP A 35 -2.17 -4.34 21.01
CA ASP A 35 -1.07 -5.29 20.86
C ASP A 35 -0.59 -5.30 19.40
N PRO A 36 0.56 -4.70 19.05
CA PRO A 36 1.02 -4.61 17.66
C PRO A 36 1.48 -5.95 17.09
N VAL A 37 1.70 -6.97 17.92
CA VAL A 37 2.11 -8.30 17.48
C VAL A 37 0.89 -9.14 17.11
N ARG A 38 -0.17 -9.05 17.92
CA ARG A 38 -1.37 -9.89 17.75
C ARG A 38 -2.51 -9.23 16.99
N GLN A 39 -2.59 -7.90 16.98
CA GLN A 39 -3.71 -7.18 16.38
C GLN A 39 -3.29 -6.46 15.09
N HIS A 40 -4.11 -6.62 14.05
CA HIS A 40 -4.00 -5.87 12.82
C HIS A 40 -4.19 -4.37 13.06
N MET A 41 -3.60 -3.55 12.18
CA MET A 41 -3.75 -2.09 12.25
C MET A 41 -5.21 -1.63 12.11
N SER A 42 -6.06 -2.40 11.43
CA SER A 42 -7.50 -2.11 11.31
C SER A 42 -8.29 -2.36 12.60
N GLU A 43 -7.75 -3.14 13.53
CA GLU A 43 -8.33 -3.39 14.86
C GLU A 43 -8.03 -2.24 15.84
N SER A 44 -7.03 -1.40 15.52
CA SER A 44 -6.66 -0.21 16.30
C SER A 44 -7.76 0.85 16.38
N ILE A 45 -8.86 0.71 15.63
CA ILE A 45 -10.05 1.55 15.77
C ILE A 45 -10.71 1.40 17.15
N MET A 46 -10.53 0.26 17.82
CA MET A 46 -11.05 -0.02 19.17
C MET A 46 -10.09 0.38 20.28
N ALA A 47 -8.91 0.92 19.94
CA ALA A 47 -7.89 1.35 20.88
C ALA A 47 -8.16 2.79 21.37
N SER A 48 -7.12 3.53 21.74
CA SER A 48 -7.27 4.90 22.23
C SER A 48 -7.86 5.85 21.16
N PRO A 49 -8.53 6.95 21.55
CA PRO A 49 -9.13 7.89 20.60
C PRO A 49 -8.14 8.50 19.60
N TRP A 50 -6.88 8.69 20.00
CA TRP A 50 -5.86 9.27 19.12
C TRP A 50 -5.38 8.26 18.07
N LEU A 51 -5.23 6.97 18.44
CA LEU A 51 -4.86 5.94 17.47
C LEU A 51 -6.04 5.64 16.54
N ALA A 52 -7.26 5.62 17.05
CA ALA A 52 -8.47 5.51 16.24
C ALA A 52 -8.59 6.65 15.20
N LEU A 53 -8.15 7.86 15.54
CA LEU A 53 -8.06 8.97 14.58
C LEU A 53 -6.97 8.74 13.53
N ALA A 54 -5.79 8.26 13.95
CA ALA A 54 -4.68 7.95 13.04
C ALA A 54 -5.06 6.87 12.00
N VAL A 55 -5.81 5.84 12.42
CA VAL A 55 -6.35 4.76 11.55
C VAL A 55 -7.27 5.32 10.47
N LYS A 56 -7.91 6.47 10.68
CA LYS A 56 -8.77 7.10 9.66
C LYS A 56 -7.97 7.99 8.72
N ILE A 57 -7.08 8.81 9.28
CA ILE A 57 -6.35 9.83 8.54
C ILE A 57 -5.25 9.22 7.67
N LEU A 58 -4.41 8.36 8.23
CA LEU A 58 -3.20 7.88 7.55
C LEU A 58 -3.51 6.98 6.35
N PRO A 59 -4.45 6.02 6.41
CA PRO A 59 -4.89 5.28 5.23
C PRO A 59 -5.54 6.17 4.17
N SER A 60 -6.27 7.22 4.58
CA SER A 60 -6.86 8.19 3.64
C SER A 60 -5.77 8.95 2.86
N ILE A 61 -4.76 9.46 3.56
CA ILE A 61 -3.59 10.12 2.94
C ILE A 61 -2.86 9.15 1.99
N THR A 62 -2.68 7.91 2.44
CA THR A 62 -2.07 6.83 1.64
C THR A 62 -2.86 6.59 0.36
N GLY A 63 -4.18 6.45 0.47
CA GLY A 63 -5.07 6.22 -0.67
C GLY A 63 -5.01 7.36 -1.69
N ILE A 64 -5.10 8.60 -1.24
CA ILE A 64 -5.00 9.78 -2.11
C ILE A 64 -3.64 9.80 -2.82
N SER A 65 -2.54 9.57 -2.10
CA SER A 65 -1.20 9.56 -2.70
C SER A 65 -1.06 8.47 -3.76
N ILE A 66 -1.60 7.27 -3.52
CA ILE A 66 -1.58 6.16 -4.49
C ILE A 66 -2.48 6.45 -5.70
N MET A 67 -3.62 7.10 -5.51
CA MET A 67 -4.47 7.53 -6.64
C MET A 67 -3.75 8.56 -7.52
N VAL A 68 -3.09 9.55 -6.92
CA VAL A 68 -2.26 10.52 -7.65
C VAL A 68 -1.11 9.83 -8.40
N PHE A 69 -0.49 8.81 -7.81
CA PHE A 69 0.49 7.97 -8.50
C PHE A 69 -0.13 7.24 -9.71
N GLY A 70 -1.33 6.66 -9.56
CA GLY A 70 -2.05 5.99 -10.64
C GLY A 70 -2.34 6.94 -11.81
N LEU A 71 -2.80 8.17 -11.51
CA LEU A 71 -2.95 9.23 -12.51
C LEU A 71 -1.60 9.61 -13.15
N GLY A 72 -0.52 9.62 -12.36
CA GLY A 72 0.83 9.82 -12.84
C GLY A 72 1.28 8.77 -13.87
N CYS A 73 0.90 7.51 -13.68
CA CYS A 73 1.14 6.42 -14.64
C CYS A 73 0.40 6.67 -15.96
N PHE A 74 -0.87 7.09 -15.91
CA PHE A 74 -1.64 7.46 -17.11
C PHE A 74 -1.04 8.67 -17.83
N ALA A 75 -0.59 9.68 -17.08
CA ALA A 75 0.06 10.86 -17.67
C ALA A 75 1.42 10.52 -18.31
N LEU A 76 2.10 9.50 -17.80
CA LEU A 76 3.44 9.12 -18.24
C LEU A 76 3.43 8.18 -19.46
N LYS A 77 2.43 7.31 -19.59
CA LYS A 77 2.30 6.37 -20.71
C LYS A 77 1.41 6.97 -21.81
N ARG A 78 1.87 6.95 -23.07
CA ARG A 78 1.02 7.30 -24.23
C ARG A 78 0.06 6.15 -24.54
N GLY A 79 -1.02 6.05 -23.76
CA GLY A 79 -2.08 5.05 -23.93
C GLY A 79 -2.48 4.37 -22.63
N TRP A 80 -3.14 3.21 -22.76
CA TRP A 80 -3.64 2.45 -21.61
C TRP A 80 -2.52 1.91 -20.71
N THR A 81 -2.69 2.00 -19.40
CA THR A 81 -1.80 1.42 -18.38
C THR A 81 -2.59 0.62 -17.35
N TRP A 82 -2.24 -0.64 -17.21
CA TRP A 82 -2.73 -1.48 -16.13
C TRP A 82 -2.18 -1.07 -14.77
N ALA A 83 -0.95 -0.54 -14.71
CA ALA A 83 -0.39 0.00 -13.48
C ALA A 83 -1.19 1.22 -12.99
N GLY A 84 -1.58 2.11 -13.89
CA GLY A 84 -2.44 3.25 -13.55
C GLY A 84 -3.78 2.83 -12.97
N LEU A 85 -4.48 1.88 -13.62
CA LEU A 85 -5.75 1.35 -13.12
C LEU A 85 -5.59 0.64 -11.76
N ALA A 86 -4.60 -0.25 -11.62
CA ALA A 86 -4.33 -0.95 -10.37
C ALA A 86 -3.99 0.04 -9.24
N GLY A 87 -3.24 1.10 -9.54
CA GLY A 87 -2.97 2.20 -8.61
C GLY A 87 -4.24 2.91 -8.17
N LEU A 88 -5.13 3.28 -9.09
CA LEU A 88 -6.40 3.92 -8.74
C LEU A 88 -7.29 3.02 -7.86
N LEU A 89 -7.40 1.73 -8.19
CA LEU A 89 -8.23 0.79 -7.43
C LEU A 89 -7.64 0.52 -6.04
N PHE A 90 -6.32 0.34 -5.94
CA PHE A 90 -5.66 0.16 -4.65
C PHE A 90 -5.74 1.43 -3.80
N GLY A 91 -5.52 2.60 -4.39
CA GLY A 91 -5.66 3.88 -3.70
C GLY A 91 -7.08 4.12 -3.21
N ALA A 92 -8.10 3.78 -4.01
CA ALA A 92 -9.50 3.81 -3.59
C ALA A 92 -9.78 2.86 -2.42
N ALA A 93 -9.18 1.66 -2.41
CA ALA A 93 -9.27 0.72 -1.30
C ALA A 93 -8.72 1.34 0.01
N MET A 94 -7.54 1.95 -0.05
CA MET A 94 -6.90 2.59 1.11
C MET A 94 -7.69 3.81 1.60
N LEU A 95 -8.26 4.58 0.68
CA LEU A 95 -9.14 5.69 1.03
C LEU A 95 -10.41 5.18 1.72
N ALA A 96 -11.03 4.12 1.20
CA ALA A 96 -12.18 3.48 1.82
C ALA A 96 -11.86 2.94 3.22
N ASN A 97 -10.68 2.35 3.42
CA ASN A 97 -10.20 1.89 4.73
C ASN A 97 -10.14 3.03 5.77
N GLY A 98 -9.71 4.22 5.35
CA GLY A 98 -9.66 5.38 6.25
C GLY A 98 -11.03 6.01 6.53
N ILE A 99 -11.93 6.03 5.54
CA ILE A 99 -13.25 6.66 5.66
C ILE A 99 -14.25 5.75 6.39
N PHE A 100 -14.24 4.46 6.08
CA PHE A 100 -15.18 3.47 6.62
C PHE A 100 -14.43 2.54 7.58
N PRO A 101 -14.63 2.66 8.90
CA PRO A 101 -13.93 1.81 9.87
C PRO A 101 -14.41 0.36 9.81
N THR A 102 -13.60 -0.54 10.37
CA THR A 102 -13.97 -1.95 10.59
C THR A 102 -15.33 -2.05 11.29
N GLY A 103 -16.26 -2.81 10.69
CA GLY A 103 -17.65 -2.94 11.15
C GLY A 103 -18.68 -2.17 10.29
N ASP A 104 -18.26 -1.17 9.51
CA ASP A 104 -19.13 -0.55 8.50
C ASP A 104 -19.25 -1.46 7.25
N PRO A 105 -20.44 -1.72 6.71
CA PRO A 105 -20.60 -2.56 5.51
C PRO A 105 -19.77 -2.10 4.31
N ARG A 106 -19.53 -0.79 4.18
CA ARG A 106 -18.73 -0.19 3.10
C ARG A 106 -17.24 -0.42 3.27
N HIS A 107 -16.79 -0.84 4.45
CA HIS A 107 -15.40 -1.28 4.66
C HIS A 107 -15.03 -2.45 3.74
N GLY A 108 -16.01 -3.22 3.25
CA GLY A 108 -15.79 -4.24 2.22
C GLY A 108 -15.11 -3.73 0.94
N LEU A 109 -15.21 -2.43 0.63
CA LEU A 109 -14.48 -1.80 -0.48
C LEU A 109 -12.95 -1.88 -0.31
N TYR A 110 -12.46 -2.05 0.93
CA TYR A 110 -11.05 -2.33 1.19
C TYR A 110 -10.58 -3.65 0.56
N GLY A 111 -11.48 -4.56 0.20
CA GLY A 111 -11.15 -5.76 -0.58
C GLY A 111 -10.47 -5.46 -1.93
N LEU A 112 -10.65 -4.25 -2.48
CA LEU A 112 -9.88 -3.78 -3.64
C LEU A 112 -8.38 -3.66 -3.36
N ALA A 113 -7.93 -3.76 -2.11
CA ALA A 113 -6.51 -3.80 -1.76
C ALA A 113 -5.76 -4.98 -2.39
N ILE A 114 -6.46 -6.01 -2.91
CA ILE A 114 -5.84 -7.07 -3.71
C ILE A 114 -5.07 -6.56 -4.94
N PHE A 115 -5.48 -5.40 -5.49
CA PHE A 115 -4.76 -4.76 -6.61
C PHE A 115 -3.35 -4.27 -6.24
N SER A 116 -3.03 -4.18 -4.95
CA SER A 116 -1.67 -3.91 -4.48
C SER A 116 -0.65 -4.95 -4.94
N VAL A 117 -1.08 -6.19 -5.22
CA VAL A 117 -0.23 -7.25 -5.78
C VAL A 117 0.13 -6.94 -7.23
N LEU A 118 -0.86 -6.50 -8.01
CA LEU A 118 -0.73 -6.31 -9.44
C LEU A 118 0.00 -5.02 -9.80
N LEU A 119 -0.17 -3.98 -8.99
CA LEU A 119 0.39 -2.65 -9.24
C LEU A 119 1.90 -2.66 -9.56
N PRO A 120 2.78 -3.19 -8.68
CA PRO A 120 4.22 -3.19 -8.95
C PRO A 120 4.60 -4.13 -10.11
N ALA A 121 3.88 -5.23 -10.32
CA ALA A 121 4.11 -6.13 -11.46
C ALA A 121 3.79 -5.44 -12.80
N PHE A 122 2.62 -4.78 -12.89
CA PHE A 122 2.24 -4.02 -14.07
C PHE A 122 3.19 -2.84 -14.30
N PHE A 123 3.61 -2.14 -13.25
CA PHE A 123 4.57 -1.05 -13.38
C PHE A 123 5.89 -1.54 -14.01
N ALA A 124 6.43 -2.67 -13.53
CA ALA A 124 7.67 -3.26 -14.06
C ALA A 124 7.56 -3.66 -15.54
N ALA A 125 6.38 -4.12 -15.96
CA ALA A 125 6.12 -4.58 -17.32
C ALA A 125 5.88 -3.41 -18.29
N GLU A 126 5.25 -2.33 -17.82
CA GLU A 126 4.76 -1.25 -18.70
C GLU A 126 5.69 -0.05 -18.83
N PHE A 127 6.59 0.20 -17.87
CA PHE A 127 7.43 1.39 -17.83
C PHE A 127 8.91 1.08 -18.04
N ASP A 128 9.59 1.94 -18.81
CA ASP A 128 11.01 1.79 -19.08
C ASP A 128 11.86 2.34 -17.93
N CYS A 129 12.21 1.44 -17.01
CA CYS A 129 13.03 1.71 -15.85
C CYS A 129 14.23 0.77 -15.76
N SER A 130 15.15 1.07 -14.83
CA SER A 130 16.33 0.24 -14.62
C SER A 130 15.97 -1.22 -14.31
N GLN A 131 16.80 -2.16 -14.75
CA GLN A 131 16.59 -3.59 -14.45
C GLN A 131 16.46 -3.86 -12.95
N ARG A 132 17.19 -3.11 -12.12
CA ARG A 132 17.09 -3.18 -10.66
C ARG A 132 15.68 -2.80 -10.18
N LEU A 133 15.09 -1.71 -10.67
CA LEU A 133 13.74 -1.31 -10.28
C LEU A 133 12.69 -2.33 -10.75
N LYS A 134 12.84 -2.89 -11.97
CA LYS A 134 11.96 -3.96 -12.47
C LYS A 134 11.98 -5.17 -11.54
N GLN A 135 13.16 -5.68 -11.20
CA GLN A 135 13.32 -6.83 -10.29
C GLN A 135 12.78 -6.54 -8.89
N LEU A 136 13.05 -5.36 -8.34
CA LEU A 136 12.49 -4.95 -7.04
C LEU A 136 10.96 -4.91 -7.07
N SER A 137 10.37 -4.38 -8.14
CA SER A 137 8.92 -4.29 -8.29
C SER A 137 8.30 -5.69 -8.40
N LEU A 138 8.89 -6.59 -9.17
CA LEU A 138 8.46 -7.99 -9.25
C LEU A 138 8.61 -8.73 -7.91
N ALA A 139 9.70 -8.50 -7.18
CA ALA A 139 9.90 -9.08 -5.85
C ALA A 139 8.83 -8.60 -4.86
N VAL A 140 8.53 -7.30 -4.84
CA VAL A 140 7.45 -6.74 -4.00
C VAL A 140 6.10 -7.33 -4.38
N ALA A 141 5.80 -7.45 -5.68
CA ALA A 141 4.57 -8.07 -6.17
C ALA A 141 4.44 -9.52 -5.66
N PHE A 142 5.51 -10.31 -5.78
CA PHE A 142 5.54 -11.70 -5.35
C PHE A 142 5.40 -11.86 -3.83
N ILE A 143 6.14 -11.06 -3.05
CA ILE A 143 6.04 -11.08 -1.58
C ILE A 143 4.61 -10.73 -1.14
N ASN A 144 4.01 -9.73 -1.77
CA ASN A 144 2.65 -9.32 -1.44
C ASN A 144 1.60 -10.37 -1.85
N LEU A 145 1.77 -11.02 -3.01
CA LEU A 145 0.93 -12.16 -3.40
C LEU A 145 1.03 -13.30 -2.38
N LEU A 146 2.26 -13.65 -1.99
CA LEU A 146 2.52 -14.70 -1.01
C LEU A 146 1.86 -14.37 0.33
N TYR A 147 2.02 -13.14 0.82
CA TYR A 147 1.39 -12.70 2.05
C TYR A 147 -0.14 -12.75 1.97
N MET A 148 -0.74 -12.24 0.89
CA MET A 148 -2.20 -12.31 0.68
C MET A 148 -2.71 -13.75 0.62
N TRP A 149 -1.96 -14.65 -0.03
CA TRP A 149 -2.28 -16.07 -0.07
C TRP A 149 -2.22 -16.71 1.32
N ILE A 150 -1.17 -16.43 2.10
CA ILE A 150 -1.04 -16.88 3.51
C ILE A 150 -2.23 -16.38 4.33
N LEU A 151 -2.60 -15.09 4.18
CA LEU A 151 -3.71 -14.48 4.89
C LEU A 151 -5.06 -15.15 4.53
N PHE A 152 -5.34 -15.35 3.24
CA PHE A 152 -6.62 -15.93 2.79
C PHE A 152 -6.75 -17.42 3.04
N THR A 153 -5.64 -18.15 3.13
CA THR A 153 -5.63 -19.58 3.48
C THR A 153 -5.66 -19.81 4.99
N GLY A 154 -5.57 -18.76 5.81
CA GLY A 154 -5.53 -18.87 7.27
C GLY A 154 -4.20 -19.44 7.80
N LEU A 155 -3.13 -19.39 6.98
CA LEU A 155 -1.78 -19.82 7.38
C LEU A 155 -1.02 -18.72 8.13
N ASP A 156 -1.55 -17.50 8.18
CA ASP A 156 -0.97 -16.41 8.97
C ASP A 156 -1.09 -16.73 10.47
N PRO A 157 0.02 -16.87 11.22
CA PRO A 157 -0.04 -17.31 12.61
C PRO A 157 -0.81 -16.31 13.48
N GLU A 158 -1.89 -16.75 14.13
CA GLU A 158 -2.75 -15.87 14.95
C GLU A 158 -1.97 -15.10 16.02
N ALA A 159 -0.95 -15.73 16.62
CA ALA A 159 -0.09 -15.12 17.63
C ALA A 159 0.80 -13.97 17.09
N PHE A 160 1.01 -13.89 15.77
CA PHE A 160 1.91 -12.93 15.12
C PHE A 160 1.28 -12.16 13.94
N ARG A 161 -0.03 -12.31 13.69
CA ARG A 161 -0.73 -11.73 12.53
C ARG A 161 -0.58 -10.21 12.43
N GLY A 162 -0.52 -9.51 13.58
CA GLY A 162 -0.27 -8.07 13.63
C GLY A 162 1.14 -7.72 13.15
N LEU A 163 2.13 -8.51 13.52
CA LEU A 163 3.52 -8.32 13.12
C LEU A 163 3.72 -8.66 11.63
N THR A 164 3.21 -9.80 11.16
CA THR A 164 3.33 -10.22 9.76
C THR A 164 2.66 -9.20 8.83
N GLN A 165 1.48 -8.68 9.18
CA GLN A 165 0.81 -7.61 8.46
C GLN A 165 1.66 -6.34 8.35
N ARG A 166 2.30 -5.91 9.44
CA ARG A 166 3.15 -4.70 9.45
C ARG A 166 4.38 -4.88 8.57
N ILE A 167 5.05 -6.03 8.65
CA ILE A 167 6.21 -6.34 7.80
C ILE A 167 5.79 -6.32 6.32
N ALA A 168 4.71 -7.01 5.97
CA ALA A 168 4.19 -7.04 4.60
C ALA A 168 3.81 -5.64 4.11
N SER A 169 3.15 -4.84 4.97
CA SER A 169 2.79 -3.46 4.67
C SER A 169 4.03 -2.59 4.41
N LEU A 170 5.06 -2.67 5.26
CA LEU A 170 6.28 -1.89 5.07
C LEU A 170 7.01 -2.25 3.77
N ILE A 171 7.03 -3.52 3.38
CA ILE A 171 7.60 -3.97 2.11
C ILE A 171 6.78 -3.40 0.94
N MET A 172 5.45 -3.56 0.97
CA MET A 172 4.54 -3.08 -0.06
C MET A 172 4.65 -1.56 -0.23
N PHE A 173 4.45 -0.79 0.84
CA PHE A 173 4.46 0.66 0.75
C PHE A 173 5.88 1.22 0.56
N GLY A 174 6.91 0.52 1.04
CA GLY A 174 8.32 0.87 0.81
C GLY A 174 8.71 0.92 -0.67
N TRP A 175 8.02 0.16 -1.52
CA TRP A 175 8.19 0.23 -2.98
C TRP A 175 7.95 1.64 -3.53
N PHE A 176 6.93 2.37 -3.06
CA PHE A 176 6.66 3.73 -3.50
C PHE A 176 7.80 4.71 -3.14
N ALA A 177 8.40 4.54 -1.96
CA ALA A 177 9.57 5.33 -1.55
C ALA A 177 10.79 5.06 -2.44
N LEU A 178 11.03 3.80 -2.83
CA LEU A 178 12.12 3.44 -3.75
C LEU A 178 11.88 4.03 -5.14
N LEU A 179 10.65 3.96 -5.63
CA LEU A 179 10.25 4.48 -6.93
C LEU A 179 10.41 6.00 -7.02
N SER A 180 10.08 6.73 -5.94
CA SER A 180 10.24 8.20 -5.87
C SER A 180 11.68 8.71 -6.04
N ARG A 181 12.68 7.83 -5.91
CA ARG A 181 14.12 8.14 -5.95
C ARG A 181 14.85 7.49 -7.14
N ALA A 182 14.12 6.79 -8.01
CA ALA A 182 14.67 6.04 -9.14
C ALA A 182 14.72 6.85 -10.43
#